data_AF-A0A4R3GHA8-F1
#
_entry.id   AF-A0A4R3GHA8-F1
#
_cell.length_a   1.000
_cell.length_b   1.000
_cell.length_c   1.000
_cell.angle_alpha   90.00
_cell.angle_beta   90.00
_cell.angle_gamma   90.00
#
_symmetry.space_group_name_H-M   'P 1'
#
loop_
_entity.id
_entity.type
_entity.pdbx_description
1 polymer ?
#
loop_
_entity_poly.entity_id
_entity_poly.type
_entity_poly.pdbx_seq_one_letter_code
_entity_poly.pdbx_strand_id
1 'polypeptide(L)'
;MIHVIEGDYEFWLNGEIVPIASGRPIFLPRGVPHTFRVAGTSRGRNLTILTPGGMEEFFVEAAAQALRMPDHMDRLLQLAERYGIEFRGPANWKSDEVL
;
A
#
# COMPACT_ATOMS: atom_id res chain seq x y z
N MET A 1 9.87 1.97 1.16
CA MET A 1 10.25 0.59 1.53
C MET A 1 9.31 0.13 2.64
N ILE A 2 8.95 -1.15 2.68
CA ILE A 2 8.15 -1.71 3.78
C ILE A 2 8.89 -2.91 4.37
N HIS A 3 9.07 -2.92 5.69
CA HIS A 3 9.58 -4.07 6.45
C HIS A 3 8.43 -4.77 7.16
N VAL A 4 8.18 -6.03 6.84
CA VAL A 4 7.14 -6.84 7.49
C VAL A 4 7.64 -7.29 8.86
N ILE A 5 6.93 -6.92 9.92
CA ILE A 5 7.27 -7.27 11.29
C ILE A 5 6.50 -8.54 11.71
N GLU A 6 5.20 -8.60 11.43
CA GLU A 6 4.32 -9.73 11.71
C GLU A 6 3.31 -9.93 10.59
N GLY A 7 2.90 -11.17 10.37
CA GLY A 7 1.91 -11.56 9.37
C GLY A 7 2.51 -11.95 8.02
N ASP A 8 1.63 -12.45 7.15
CA ASP A 8 1.94 -12.88 5.79
C ASP A 8 1.36 -11.86 4.80
N TYR A 9 2.25 -11.20 4.06
CA TYR A 9 1.89 -10.16 3.12
C TYR A 9 2.05 -10.64 1.69
N GLU A 10 1.17 -10.16 0.82
CA GLU A 10 1.39 -10.17 -0.62
C GLU A 10 1.45 -8.73 -1.11
N PHE A 11 2.52 -8.41 -1.82
CA PHE A 11 2.68 -7.13 -2.48
C PHE A 11 2.37 -7.30 -3.96
N TRP A 12 1.59 -6.37 -4.51
CA TRP A 12 1.41 -6.26 -5.94
C TRP A 12 2.31 -5.13 -6.45
N LEU A 13 3.15 -5.40 -7.43
CA LEU A 13 4.07 -4.44 -8.06
C LEU A 13 3.94 -4.55 -9.57
N ASN A 14 3.30 -3.57 -10.21
CA ASN A 14 3.19 -3.48 -11.67
C ASN A 14 2.78 -4.80 -12.36
N GLY A 15 1.82 -5.51 -11.77
CA GLY A 15 1.30 -6.78 -12.30
C GLY A 15 1.87 -8.04 -11.64
N GLU A 16 2.99 -7.94 -10.91
CA GLU A 16 3.60 -9.08 -10.22
C GLU A 16 3.13 -9.16 -8.77
N ILE A 17 2.87 -10.38 -8.30
CA ILE A 17 2.55 -10.67 -6.89
C ILE A 17 3.79 -11.25 -6.21
N VAL A 18 4.23 -10.59 -5.15
CA VAL A 18 5.42 -10.95 -4.38
C VAL A 18 5.01 -11.26 -2.94
N PRO A 19 5.03 -12.54 -2.52
CA PRO A 19 4.79 -12.91 -1.12
C PRO A 19 6.00 -12.51 -0.26
N ILE A 20 5.73 -11.89 0.89
CA ILE A 20 6.73 -11.42 1.85
C ILE A 20 6.34 -11.89 3.25
N ALA A 21 7.20 -12.73 3.83
CA ALA A 21 7.04 -13.23 5.19
C ALA A 21 7.52 -12.21 6.24
N SER A 22 7.17 -12.47 7.51
CA SER A 22 7.66 -11.72 8.66
C SER A 22 9.20 -11.66 8.72
N GLY A 23 9.73 -10.51 9.15
CA GLY A 23 11.17 -10.23 9.20
C GLY A 23 11.80 -9.83 7.86
N ARG A 24 11.02 -9.78 6.76
CA ARG A 24 11.55 -9.46 5.42
C ARG A 24 11.12 -8.07 4.95
N PRO A 25 12.03 -7.30 4.33
CA PRO A 25 11.70 -6.05 3.67
C PRO A 25 11.35 -6.24 2.19
N ILE A 26 10.63 -5.26 1.64
CA ILE A 26 10.43 -5.07 0.21
C ILE A 26 10.64 -3.60 -0.17
N PHE A 27 11.30 -3.38 -1.30
CA PHE A 27 11.45 -2.06 -1.88
C PHE A 27 10.30 -1.77 -2.85
N LEU A 28 9.74 -0.57 -2.75
CA LEU A 28 8.61 -0.10 -3.56
C LEU A 28 9.10 1.14 -4.32
N PRO A 29 9.49 1.00 -5.61
CA PRO A 29 10.08 2.10 -6.35
C PRO A 29 9.08 3.23 -6.62
N ARG A 30 9.58 4.46 -6.65
CA ARG A 30 8.78 5.63 -7.10
C ARG A 30 8.35 5.43 -8.55
N GLY A 31 7.10 5.78 -8.86
CA GLY A 31 6.54 5.71 -10.22
C GLY A 31 6.14 4.30 -10.67
N VAL A 32 6.38 3.27 -9.85
CA VAL A 32 5.92 1.91 -10.11
C VAL A 32 4.63 1.70 -9.32
N PRO A 33 3.48 1.41 -9.95
CA PRO A 33 2.24 1.12 -9.25
C PRO A 33 2.41 -0.06 -8.29
N HIS A 34 2.04 0.12 -7.03
CA HIS A 34 2.16 -0.92 -6.03
C HIS A 34 1.09 -0.81 -4.94
N THR A 35 0.78 -1.95 -4.31
CA THR A 35 -0.07 -2.05 -3.13
C THR A 35 0.26 -3.34 -2.37
N PHE A 36 -0.38 -3.58 -1.23
CA PHE A 36 -0.24 -4.82 -0.48
C PHE A 36 -1.57 -5.28 0.12
N ARG A 37 -1.65 -6.57 0.44
CA ARG A 37 -2.68 -7.14 1.30
C ARG A 37 -2.03 -8.02 2.36
N VAL A 38 -2.68 -8.13 3.51
CA VAL A 38 -2.38 -9.18 4.49
C VAL A 38 -3.12 -10.43 3.98
N ALA A 39 -2.38 -11.42 3.49
CA ALA A 39 -2.93 -12.62 2.89
C ALA A 39 -3.18 -13.73 3.94
N GLY A 40 -2.50 -13.66 5.09
CA GLY A 40 -2.69 -14.56 6.22
C GLY A 40 -3.93 -14.25 7.06
N THR A 41 -4.27 -15.17 7.96
CA THR A 41 -5.38 -15.02 8.93
C THR A 41 -4.97 -14.24 10.19
N SER A 42 -3.68 -14.03 10.41
CA SER A 42 -3.13 -13.27 11.51
C SER A 42 -3.09 -11.76 11.18
N ARG A 43 -3.05 -10.93 12.21
CA ARG A 43 -2.90 -9.48 12.04
C ARG A 43 -1.55 -9.18 11.39
N GLY A 44 -1.57 -8.37 10.33
CA GLY A 44 -0.36 -7.80 9.75
C GLY A 44 0.18 -6.63 10.57
N ARG A 45 1.51 -6.57 10.72
CA ARG A 45 2.24 -5.41 11.23
C ARG A 45 3.46 -5.16 10.36
N ASN A 46 3.63 -3.93 9.89
CA ASN A 46 4.80 -3.53 9.10
C ASN A 46 5.32 -2.14 9.52
N LEU A 47 6.55 -1.85 9.14
CA LEU A 47 7.17 -0.54 9.21
C LEU A 47 7.32 0.01 7.78
N THR A 48 6.68 1.14 7.49
CA THR A 48 6.83 1.85 6.22
C THR A 48 7.84 2.97 6.37
N ILE A 49 8.84 3.00 5.47
CA ILE A 49 9.87 4.03 5.40
C ILE A 49 9.72 4.76 4.07
N LEU A 50 9.57 6.08 4.14
CA LEU A 50 9.35 6.98 3.01
C LEU A 50 10.58 7.86 2.81
N THR A 51 11.10 7.91 1.59
CA THR A 51 12.28 8.72 1.27
C THR A 51 12.18 9.25 -0.16
N PRO A 52 12.34 10.58 -0.38
CA PRO A 52 12.41 11.63 0.65
C PRO A 52 11.12 11.67 1.52
N GLY A 53 11.21 12.29 2.69
CA GLY A 53 10.06 12.46 3.59
C GLY A 53 9.01 13.44 3.04
N GLY A 54 7.91 13.58 3.75
CA GLY A 54 6.77 14.45 3.46
C GLY A 54 5.51 13.71 2.99
N MET A 55 5.62 12.49 2.47
CA MET A 55 4.44 11.70 2.06
C MET A 55 3.67 11.14 3.28
N GLU A 56 4.32 10.96 4.43
CA GLU A 56 3.72 10.53 5.68
C GLU A 56 2.58 11.46 6.15
N GLU A 57 2.66 12.75 5.85
CA GLU A 57 1.67 13.75 6.23
C GLU A 57 0.31 13.52 5.54
N PHE A 58 0.28 12.82 4.40
CA PHE A 58 -0.96 12.33 3.80
C PHE A 58 -1.81 11.54 4.80
N PHE A 59 -1.17 10.62 5.54
CA PHE A 59 -1.87 9.77 6.50
C PHE A 59 -2.37 10.57 7.71
N VAL A 60 -1.58 11.55 8.17
CA VAL A 60 -1.94 12.44 9.30
C VAL A 60 -3.16 13.28 8.93
N GLU A 61 -3.14 13.93 7.76
CA GLU A 61 -4.25 14.77 7.31
C GLU A 61 -5.52 13.98 6.97
N ALA A 62 -5.38 12.79 6.37
CA ALA A 62 -6.51 11.91 6.11
C ALA A 62 -7.18 11.47 7.42
N ALA A 63 -6.37 11.14 8.44
CA ALA A 63 -6.85 10.75 9.76
C ALA A 63 -7.54 11.90 10.50
N ALA A 64 -6.99 13.11 10.45
CA ALA A 64 -7.58 14.31 11.08
C ALA A 64 -8.98 14.64 10.53
N GLN A 65 -9.24 14.27 9.27
CA GLN A 65 -10.53 14.45 8.60
C GLN A 65 -11.43 13.21 8.64
N ALA A 66 -11.00 12.13 9.31
CA ALA A 66 -11.67 10.83 9.34
C ALA A 66 -12.03 10.29 7.93
N LEU A 67 -11.17 10.53 6.94
CA LEU A 67 -11.39 10.02 5.58
C LEU A 67 -11.23 8.49 5.55
N ARG A 68 -12.04 7.83 4.71
CA ARG A 68 -12.15 6.37 4.65
C ARG A 68 -12.34 5.94 3.22
N MET A 69 -11.67 4.86 2.82
CA MET A 69 -11.98 4.15 1.59
C MET A 69 -13.07 3.09 1.89
N PRO A 70 -14.04 2.87 0.98
CA PRO A 70 -14.24 3.59 -0.28
C PRO A 70 -15.08 4.89 -0.14
N ASP A 71 -15.60 5.20 1.04
CA ASP A 71 -16.66 6.22 1.24
C ASP A 71 -16.27 7.65 0.86
N HIS A 72 -14.98 7.99 0.91
CA HIS A 72 -14.47 9.35 0.74
C HIS A 72 -13.45 9.49 -0.41
N MET A 73 -13.56 8.67 -1.46
CA MET A 73 -12.57 8.64 -2.54
C MET A 73 -12.30 10.01 -3.17
N ASP A 74 -13.31 10.84 -3.45
CA ASP A 74 -13.09 12.16 -4.07
C ASP A 74 -12.18 13.07 -3.22
N ARG A 75 -12.40 13.09 -1.90
CA ARG A 75 -11.58 13.87 -0.96
C ARG A 75 -10.20 13.26 -0.79
N LEU A 76 -10.09 11.93 -0.79
CA LEU A 76 -8.82 11.23 -0.72
C LEU A 76 -7.96 11.48 -1.97
N LEU A 77 -8.57 11.50 -3.17
CA LEU A 77 -7.89 11.80 -4.43
C LEU A 77 -7.34 13.24 -4.44
N GLN A 78 -8.15 14.22 -4.03
CA GLN A 78 -7.71 15.62 -3.90
C GLN A 78 -6.57 15.78 -2.89
N LEU A 79 -6.67 15.09 -1.74
CA LEU A 79 -5.64 15.09 -0.72
C LEU A 79 -4.34 14.46 -1.25
N ALA A 80 -4.44 13.31 -1.91
CA ALA A 80 -3.33 12.53 -2.44
C ALA A 80 -2.50 13.29 -3.48
N GLU A 81 -3.14 14.08 -4.34
CA GLU A 81 -2.47 14.89 -5.35
C GLU A 81 -1.43 15.84 -4.74
N ARG A 82 -1.74 16.46 -3.60
CA ARG A 82 -0.81 17.37 -2.88
C ARG A 82 0.46 16.67 -2.40
N TYR A 83 0.39 15.35 -2.21
CA TYR A 83 1.48 14.49 -1.75
C TYR A 83 2.12 13.67 -2.87
N GLY A 84 1.75 13.90 -4.14
CA GLY A 84 2.26 13.17 -5.29
C GLY A 84 1.84 11.69 -5.31
N ILE A 85 0.69 11.37 -4.69
CA ILE A 85 0.09 10.03 -4.68
C ILE A 85 -0.98 9.98 -5.76
N GLU A 86 -0.94 8.94 -6.59
CA GLU A 86 -1.96 8.66 -7.60
C GLU A 86 -2.60 7.30 -7.31
N PHE A 87 -3.91 7.29 -7.06
CA PHE A 87 -4.66 6.05 -6.91
C PHE A 87 -5.02 5.46 -8.29
N ARG A 88 -4.57 4.23 -8.55
CA ARG A 88 -4.77 3.52 -9.83
C ARG A 88 -5.96 2.54 -9.82
N GLY A 89 -6.77 2.55 -8.77
CA GLY A 89 -7.84 1.57 -8.55
C GLY A 89 -7.36 0.31 -7.83
N PRO A 90 -8.23 -0.69 -7.62
CA PRO A 90 -7.81 -1.95 -7.00
C PRO A 90 -6.80 -2.67 -7.89
N ALA A 91 -5.76 -3.22 -7.28
CA ALA A 91 -4.81 -4.06 -8.01
C ALA A 91 -5.50 -5.30 -8.58
N ASN A 92 -5.05 -5.73 -9.77
CA ASN A 92 -5.44 -7.02 -10.32
C ASN A 92 -4.64 -8.12 -9.60
N TRP A 93 -5.23 -8.66 -8.53
CA TRP A 93 -4.65 -9.74 -7.72
C TRP A 93 -4.75 -11.13 -8.35
N LYS A 94 -5.22 -11.24 -9.60
CA LYS A 94 -5.34 -12.55 -10.25
C LYS A 94 -3.96 -13.11 -10.60
N SER A 95 -3.54 -14.10 -9.83
CA SER A 95 -2.65 -15.19 -10.25
C SER A 95 -3.43 -16.46 -10.66
N ASP A 96 -4.74 -16.35 -10.92
CA ASP A 96 -5.65 -17.50 -11.03
C ASP A 96 -6.23 -17.69 -12.44
N GLU A 97 -5.36 -17.86 -13.44
CA GLU A 97 -5.67 -18.77 -14.56
C GLU A 97 -4.80 -20.02 -14.35
N VAL A 98 -5.36 -20.97 -13.62
CA VAL A 98 -4.94 -22.37 -13.72
C VAL A 98 -5.29 -22.83 -15.14
N LEU A 99 -4.33 -23.50 -15.78
CA LEU A 99 -4.47 -24.24 -17.05
C LEU A 99 -5.78 -25.03 -17.17
#